data_AF-A0A7C5A0Z1-F1
#
_entry.id   AF-A0A7C5A0Z1-F1
#
_cell.length_a   1.000
_cell.length_b   1.000
_cell.length_c   1.000
_cell.angle_alpha   90.00
_cell.angle_beta   90.00
_cell.angle_gamma   90.00
#
_symmetry.space_group_name_H-M   'P 1'
#
loop_
_entity.id
_entity.type
_entity.pdbx_description
1 polymer ?
#
loop_
_entity_poly.entity_id
_entity_poly.type
_entity_poly.pdbx_seq_one_letter_code
_entity_poly.pdbx_strand_id
1 'polypeptide(L)'
;MSIKETVDRIKLLPESFVDVSYRQGRDEVLKQLNKRTGEDESAWVDVFIEDSQNIIQKLIQKVTPFIIPDAYIYFLEFYGGLAIESNNHYFSLFGIGPMVEEWYTGIESDDAFPEPEKYGILSLGSLNFRKGKYKFQHVDFFLDLAGVVQKHCVIGVGPWGKDDPNSFRIIKDIHAYPHRWQRIANSFTEWLELAAETRGIFVYDR
;
A
#
# COMPACT_ATOMS: atom_id res chain seq x y z
N MET A 1 -13.02 11.07 -7.38
CA MET A 1 -13.12 11.56 -5.98
C MET A 1 -11.74 12.05 -5.57
N SER A 2 -11.61 12.90 -4.56
CA SER A 2 -10.27 13.24 -4.02
C SER A 2 -9.75 12.11 -3.11
N ILE A 3 -8.41 12.00 -2.95
CA ILE A 3 -7.82 11.04 -1.99
C ILE A 3 -8.41 11.24 -0.59
N LYS A 4 -8.58 12.49 -0.17
CA LYS A 4 -9.16 12.82 1.14
C LYS A 4 -10.56 12.25 1.30
N GLU A 5 -11.46 12.50 0.35
CA GLU A 5 -12.83 11.99 0.41
C GLU A 5 -12.88 10.46 0.41
N THR A 6 -12.03 9.81 -0.37
CA THR A 6 -11.94 8.34 -0.42
C THR A 6 -11.43 7.78 0.91
N VAL A 7 -10.38 8.36 1.48
CA VAL A 7 -9.85 7.94 2.79
C VAL A 7 -10.85 8.19 3.91
N ASP A 8 -11.56 9.32 3.89
CA ASP A 8 -12.61 9.64 4.85
C ASP A 8 -13.75 8.59 4.78
N ARG A 9 -14.08 8.07 3.60
CA ARG A 9 -15.02 6.94 3.45
C ARG A 9 -14.45 5.64 4.01
N ILE A 10 -13.17 5.35 3.76
CA ILE A 10 -12.53 4.13 4.28
C ILE A 10 -12.56 4.13 5.81
N LYS A 11 -12.27 5.26 6.47
CA LYS A 11 -12.32 5.40 7.94
C LYS A 11 -13.69 5.05 8.56
N LEU A 12 -14.76 5.07 7.77
CA LEU A 12 -16.11 4.72 8.21
C LEU A 12 -16.42 3.23 8.05
N LEU A 13 -15.56 2.47 7.38
CA LEU A 13 -15.71 1.03 7.23
C LEU A 13 -15.40 0.34 8.57
N PRO A 14 -16.19 -0.67 8.97
CA PRO A 14 -15.83 -1.53 10.10
C PRO A 14 -14.45 -2.15 9.89
N GLU A 15 -13.67 -2.26 10.97
CA GLU A 15 -12.36 -2.93 10.96
C GLU A 15 -11.36 -2.33 9.96
N SER A 16 -11.56 -1.05 9.61
CA SER A 16 -10.59 -0.25 8.86
C SER A 16 -9.66 0.49 9.80
N PHE A 17 -8.41 0.61 9.38
CA PHE A 17 -7.36 1.33 10.07
C PHE A 17 -6.69 2.26 9.07
N VAL A 18 -6.71 3.55 9.35
CA VAL A 18 -6.00 4.56 8.55
C VAL A 18 -5.04 5.26 9.48
N ASP A 19 -3.77 5.26 9.09
CA ASP A 19 -2.72 5.89 9.87
C ASP A 19 -2.70 7.41 9.68
N VAL A 20 -1.70 8.03 10.27
CA VAL A 20 -1.36 9.42 10.08
C VAL A 20 0.06 9.54 9.54
N SER A 21 0.38 10.70 8.94
CA SER A 21 1.74 11.02 8.54
C SER A 21 2.03 12.50 8.77
N TYR A 22 3.26 12.93 8.49
CA TYR A 22 3.81 14.20 8.98
C TYR A 22 3.02 15.44 8.58
N ARG A 23 2.30 15.44 7.45
CA ARG A 23 1.50 16.60 7.04
C ARG A 23 0.18 16.76 7.81
N GLN A 24 -0.21 15.78 8.63
CA GLN A 24 -1.31 15.98 9.59
C GLN A 24 -0.89 16.79 10.82
N GLY A 25 0.41 17.03 10.98
CA GLY A 25 0.96 17.82 12.07
C GLY A 25 1.42 16.97 13.24
N ARG A 26 2.29 17.59 14.04
CA ARG A 26 2.99 16.98 15.17
C ARG A 26 2.05 16.32 16.18
N ASP A 27 0.93 16.96 16.49
CA ASP A 27 -0.01 16.50 17.52
C ASP A 27 -0.71 15.19 17.13
N GLU A 28 -1.12 15.04 15.87
CA GLU A 28 -1.75 13.80 15.39
C GLU A 28 -0.73 12.65 15.32
N VAL A 29 0.49 12.94 14.87
CA VAL A 29 1.59 11.96 14.87
C VAL A 29 1.89 11.49 16.30
N LEU A 30 2.04 12.42 17.26
CA LEU A 30 2.28 12.10 18.67
C LEU A 30 1.17 11.23 19.25
N LYS A 31 -0.09 11.62 19.03
CA LYS A 31 -1.24 10.87 19.51
C LYS A 31 -1.24 9.43 19.01
N GLN A 32 -0.86 9.21 17.75
CA GLN A 32 -0.80 7.89 17.15
C GLN A 32 0.40 7.08 17.64
N LEU A 33 1.56 7.70 17.82
CA LEU A 33 2.75 7.08 18.42
C LEU A 33 2.48 6.61 19.85
N ASN A 34 1.92 7.47 20.69
CA ASN A 34 1.54 7.13 22.08
C ASN A 34 0.51 6.00 22.12
N LYS A 35 -0.42 5.96 21.15
CA LYS A 35 -1.39 4.86 21.02
C LYS A 35 -0.69 3.54 20.70
N ARG A 36 0.36 3.54 19.89
CA ARG A 36 1.12 2.34 19.53
C ARG A 36 1.94 1.81 20.70
N THR A 37 2.75 2.68 21.32
CA THR A 37 3.74 2.24 22.32
C THR A 37 3.13 2.13 23.71
N GLY A 38 2.05 2.87 23.98
CA GLY A 38 1.48 3.03 25.32
C GLY A 38 2.27 3.99 26.21
N GLU A 39 3.29 4.68 25.66
CA GLU A 39 4.19 5.60 26.35
C GLU A 39 4.09 7.03 25.78
N ASP A 40 4.78 7.99 26.39
CA ASP A 40 4.87 9.37 25.89
C ASP A 40 6.05 9.52 24.91
N GLU A 41 5.74 9.59 23.63
CA GLU A 41 6.68 9.67 22.51
C GLU A 41 7.01 11.11 22.11
N SER A 42 6.69 12.11 22.94
CA SER A 42 6.87 13.54 22.65
C SER A 42 8.29 13.90 22.17
N ALA A 43 9.31 13.18 22.62
CA ALA A 43 10.71 13.39 22.24
C ALA A 43 11.06 12.84 20.85
N TRP A 44 10.28 11.88 20.32
CA TRP A 44 10.56 11.16 19.08
C TRP A 44 9.73 11.65 17.88
N VAL A 45 8.69 12.45 18.12
CA VAL A 45 7.78 12.91 17.06
C VAL A 45 8.51 13.64 15.94
N ASP A 46 9.41 14.55 16.28
CA ASP A 46 10.12 15.37 15.29
C ASP A 46 11.12 14.52 14.50
N VAL A 47 11.76 13.54 15.15
CA VAL A 47 12.62 12.53 14.49
C VAL A 47 11.81 11.69 13.52
N PHE A 48 10.64 11.19 13.94
CA PHE A 48 9.74 10.41 13.08
C PHE A 48 9.28 11.21 11.85
N ILE A 49 8.97 12.49 12.02
CA ILE A 49 8.57 13.38 10.93
C ILE A 49 9.72 13.54 9.93
N GLU A 50 10.92 13.81 10.41
CA GLU A 50 12.11 13.93 9.57
C GLU A 50 12.41 12.62 8.81
N ASP A 51 12.34 11.49 9.51
CA ASP A 51 12.52 10.17 8.91
C ASP A 51 11.49 9.89 7.83
N SER A 52 10.21 10.19 8.08
CA SER A 52 9.14 10.00 7.08
C SER A 52 9.39 10.83 5.81
N GLN A 53 9.85 12.07 5.96
CA GLN A 53 10.24 12.91 4.82
C GLN A 53 11.42 12.32 4.06
N ASN A 54 12.45 11.85 4.79
CA ASN A 54 13.63 11.21 4.21
C ASN A 54 13.26 9.94 3.44
N ILE A 55 12.33 9.13 3.93
CA ILE A 55 11.86 7.91 3.26
C ILE A 55 11.18 8.25 1.93
N ILE A 56 10.30 9.26 1.89
CA ILE A 56 9.67 9.70 0.63
C ILE A 56 10.73 10.18 -0.37
N GLN A 57 11.71 10.97 0.08
CA GLN A 57 12.77 11.43 -0.81
C GLN A 57 13.61 10.27 -1.37
N LYS A 58 13.97 9.30 -0.52
CA LYS A 58 14.67 8.08 -0.96
C LYS A 58 13.84 7.27 -1.94
N LEU A 59 12.54 7.13 -1.70
CA LEU A 59 11.61 6.45 -2.62
C LEU A 59 11.60 7.15 -3.99
N ILE A 60 11.42 8.47 -4.03
CA ILE A 60 11.43 9.26 -5.28
C ILE A 60 12.77 9.07 -6.03
N GLN A 61 13.89 9.11 -5.31
CA GLN A 61 15.22 8.90 -5.90
C GLN A 61 15.37 7.48 -6.46
N LYS A 62 14.96 6.46 -5.70
CA LYS A 62 15.03 5.05 -6.13
C LYS A 62 14.23 4.78 -7.39
N VAL A 63 13.07 5.43 -7.58
CA VAL A 63 12.27 5.17 -8.79
C VAL A 63 12.71 5.97 -10.02
N THR A 64 13.75 6.81 -9.93
CA THR A 64 14.26 7.59 -11.07
C THR A 64 14.73 6.65 -12.20
N PRO A 65 14.37 6.91 -13.48
CA PRO A 65 13.79 8.13 -14.04
C PRO A 65 12.26 8.20 -14.04
N PHE A 66 11.58 7.26 -13.41
CA PHE A 66 10.13 7.23 -13.34
C PHE A 66 9.60 8.23 -12.30
N ILE A 67 8.33 8.61 -12.45
CA ILE A 67 7.67 9.61 -11.61
C ILE A 67 6.55 8.93 -10.85
N ILE A 68 6.53 9.10 -9.53
CA ILE A 68 5.43 8.65 -8.68
C ILE A 68 4.27 9.63 -8.84
N PRO A 69 3.02 9.16 -9.05
CA PRO A 69 1.85 10.01 -9.10
C PRO A 69 1.70 10.84 -7.81
N ASP A 70 1.43 12.14 -7.97
CA ASP A 70 1.23 13.08 -6.85
C ASP A 70 0.17 12.59 -5.84
N ALA A 71 -0.87 11.90 -6.32
CA ALA A 71 -1.91 11.34 -5.47
C ALA A 71 -1.37 10.29 -4.47
N TYR A 72 -0.38 9.49 -4.88
CA TYR A 72 0.25 8.52 -3.98
C TYR A 72 1.21 9.19 -3.01
N ILE A 73 1.99 10.19 -3.47
CA ILE A 73 2.83 11.00 -2.58
C ILE A 73 1.96 11.70 -1.53
N TYR A 74 0.89 12.37 -1.95
CA TYR A 74 -0.07 13.00 -1.05
C TYR A 74 -0.63 12.01 -0.02
N PHE A 75 -0.94 10.79 -0.45
CA PHE A 75 -1.39 9.75 0.47
C PHE A 75 -0.34 9.40 1.53
N LEU A 76 0.91 9.18 1.14
CA LEU A 76 2.00 8.87 2.06
C LEU A 76 2.28 10.03 3.03
N GLU A 77 2.20 11.28 2.56
CA GLU A 77 2.44 12.47 3.37
C GLU A 77 1.34 12.76 4.42
N PHE A 78 0.09 12.38 4.13
CA PHE A 78 -1.06 12.70 4.98
C PHE A 78 -1.68 11.51 5.71
N TYR A 79 -1.61 10.30 5.18
CA TYR A 79 -2.32 9.14 5.74
C TYR A 79 -1.39 7.98 6.07
N GLY A 80 -0.14 8.04 5.64
CA GLY A 80 0.90 7.09 5.96
C GLY A 80 0.69 5.73 5.30
N GLY A 81 -0.30 4.97 5.74
CA GLY A 81 -0.74 3.69 5.21
C GLY A 81 -2.15 3.35 5.73
N LEU A 82 -2.70 2.24 5.27
CA LEU A 82 -3.99 1.77 5.76
C LEU A 82 -4.14 0.26 5.68
N ALA A 83 -5.11 -0.25 6.42
CA ALA A 83 -5.58 -1.62 6.30
C ALA A 83 -7.10 -1.71 6.45
N ILE A 84 -7.67 -2.76 5.87
CA ILE A 84 -9.05 -3.17 6.07
C ILE A 84 -9.00 -4.65 6.44
N GLU A 85 -9.31 -4.95 7.69
CA GLU A 85 -9.38 -6.31 8.20
C GLU A 85 -10.82 -6.81 8.17
N SER A 86 -11.01 -8.11 7.91
CA SER A 86 -12.28 -8.79 8.12
C SER A 86 -12.06 -10.22 8.58
N ASN A 87 -13.14 -10.91 8.92
CA ASN A 87 -13.09 -12.36 9.20
C ASN A 87 -12.52 -13.19 8.04
N ASN A 88 -12.63 -12.70 6.79
CA ASN A 88 -12.29 -13.47 5.59
C ASN A 88 -11.01 -12.98 4.90
N HIS A 89 -10.61 -11.74 5.12
CA HIS A 89 -9.49 -11.15 4.41
C HIS A 89 -8.79 -10.05 5.21
N TYR A 90 -7.61 -9.70 4.76
CA TYR A 90 -6.84 -8.57 5.25
C TYR A 90 -6.22 -7.85 4.05
N PHE A 91 -6.71 -6.65 3.79
CA PHE A 91 -6.16 -5.75 2.79
C PHE A 91 -5.23 -4.75 3.49
N SER A 92 -4.02 -4.58 2.96
CA SER A 92 -3.07 -3.58 3.44
C SER A 92 -2.52 -2.76 2.28
N LEU A 93 -2.34 -1.48 2.53
CA LEU A 93 -1.66 -0.53 1.66
C LEU A 93 -0.40 -0.06 2.38
N PHE A 94 0.75 -0.39 1.79
CA PHE A 94 2.07 -0.14 2.35
C PHE A 94 2.37 1.35 2.44
N GLY A 95 3.11 1.72 3.47
CA GLY A 95 3.13 3.11 3.87
C GLY A 95 4.24 3.50 4.82
N ILE A 96 4.12 4.72 5.34
CA ILE A 96 5.00 5.31 6.35
C ILE A 96 4.16 6.04 7.38
N GLY A 97 4.10 5.50 8.58
CA GLY A 97 3.22 6.04 9.61
C GLY A 97 3.54 5.42 10.96
N PRO A 98 3.06 6.04 12.05
CA PRO A 98 3.27 5.53 13.39
C PRO A 98 2.87 4.07 13.58
N MET A 99 1.90 3.55 12.83
CA MET A 99 1.37 2.18 12.93
C MET A 99 1.97 1.18 11.94
N VAL A 100 3.06 1.53 11.25
CA VAL A 100 3.85 0.59 10.44
C VAL A 100 4.24 -0.64 11.27
N GLU A 101 4.13 -1.83 10.67
CA GLU A 101 4.28 -3.17 11.25
C GLU A 101 3.19 -3.60 12.25
N GLU A 102 2.34 -2.69 12.73
CA GLU A 102 1.15 -3.05 13.52
C GLU A 102 -0.08 -3.24 12.64
N TRP A 103 -0.28 -2.32 11.69
CA TRP A 103 -1.48 -2.27 10.86
C TRP A 103 -1.22 -2.62 9.41
N TYR A 104 -0.01 -2.41 8.91
CA TYR A 104 0.39 -2.63 7.52
C TYR A 104 1.92 -2.65 7.43
N THR A 105 2.45 -3.23 6.37
CA THR A 105 3.90 -3.33 6.15
C THR A 105 4.49 -1.99 5.73
N GLY A 106 5.67 -1.66 6.26
CA GLY A 106 6.41 -0.46 5.87
C GLY A 106 6.79 -0.46 4.40
N ILE A 107 6.73 0.72 3.78
CA ILE A 107 7.09 0.87 2.37
C ILE A 107 8.53 0.44 2.12
N GLU A 108 9.45 0.60 3.09
CA GLU A 108 10.88 0.23 3.04
C GLU A 108 11.19 -1.26 3.21
N SER A 109 10.19 -2.12 3.41
CA SER A 109 10.40 -3.56 3.54
C SER A 109 10.90 -4.19 2.22
N ASP A 110 11.66 -5.29 2.34
CA ASP A 110 12.12 -6.08 1.19
C ASP A 110 10.94 -6.58 0.33
N ASP A 111 9.79 -6.84 0.95
CA ASP A 111 8.55 -7.26 0.29
C ASP A 111 7.92 -6.13 -0.55
N ALA A 112 8.13 -4.87 -0.16
CA ALA A 112 7.63 -3.70 -0.87
C ALA A 112 8.60 -3.17 -1.95
N PHE A 113 9.88 -3.57 -1.89
CA PHE A 113 10.96 -3.04 -2.75
C PHE A 113 11.82 -4.09 -3.46
N PRO A 114 11.33 -4.86 -4.46
CA PRO A 114 12.21 -5.79 -5.14
C PRO A 114 13.26 -5.09 -6.03
N GLU A 115 12.89 -4.27 -7.04
CA GLU A 115 13.84 -3.47 -7.86
C GLU A 115 13.10 -2.34 -8.64
N PRO A 116 12.53 -1.31 -7.98
CA PRO A 116 11.70 -0.31 -8.68
C PRO A 116 12.50 0.56 -9.66
N GLU A 117 13.79 0.84 -9.40
CA GLU A 117 14.68 1.58 -10.32
C GLU A 117 14.77 0.93 -11.72
N LYS A 118 14.58 -0.38 -11.80
CA LYS A 118 14.93 -1.17 -12.98
C LYS A 118 13.75 -1.46 -13.88
N TYR A 119 12.55 -1.58 -13.32
CA TYR A 119 11.33 -1.90 -14.09
C TYR A 119 10.24 -0.84 -13.93
N GLY A 120 10.44 0.18 -13.09
CA GLY A 120 9.42 1.18 -12.80
C GLY A 120 8.15 0.55 -12.25
N ILE A 121 8.30 -0.40 -11.33
CA ILE A 121 7.20 -1.08 -10.66
C ILE A 121 7.37 -0.86 -9.17
N LEU A 122 6.33 -0.33 -8.53
CA LEU A 122 6.34 -0.04 -7.10
C LEU A 122 5.25 -0.87 -6.40
N SER A 123 5.61 -1.63 -5.37
CA SER A 123 4.62 -2.35 -4.58
C SER A 123 3.77 -1.37 -3.77
N LEU A 124 2.45 -1.54 -3.82
CA LEU A 124 1.50 -0.69 -3.09
C LEU A 124 0.92 -1.40 -1.86
N GLY A 125 0.89 -2.73 -1.84
CA GLY A 125 0.19 -3.46 -0.80
C GLY A 125 -0.25 -4.85 -1.22
N SER A 126 -1.06 -5.47 -0.37
CA SER A 126 -1.53 -6.83 -0.59
C SER A 126 -2.96 -7.05 -0.10
N LEU A 127 -3.62 -8.07 -0.65
CA LEU A 127 -4.88 -8.61 -0.17
C LEU A 127 -4.66 -10.08 0.19
N ASN A 128 -4.78 -10.41 1.47
CA ASN A 128 -4.61 -11.75 2.00
C ASN A 128 -5.97 -12.36 2.34
N PHE A 129 -6.28 -13.52 1.77
CA PHE A 129 -7.51 -14.27 2.06
C PHE A 129 -7.28 -15.35 3.10
N ARG A 130 -8.13 -15.38 4.12
CA ARG A 130 -8.16 -16.44 5.14
C ARG A 130 -8.90 -17.66 4.59
N LYS A 131 -8.20 -18.74 4.20
CA LYS A 131 -8.81 -20.07 3.96
C LYS A 131 -8.48 -21.03 5.10
N GLY A 132 -9.46 -21.28 5.97
CA GLY A 132 -9.30 -22.24 7.07
C GLY A 132 -8.08 -21.91 7.95
N LYS A 133 -7.52 -22.93 8.62
CA LYS A 133 -6.55 -22.70 9.71
C LYS A 133 -5.18 -22.16 9.24
N TYR A 134 -4.74 -22.41 8.00
CA TYR A 134 -3.36 -22.09 7.56
C TYR A 134 -3.16 -21.87 6.03
N LYS A 135 -4.21 -21.72 5.21
CA LYS A 135 -4.04 -21.48 3.76
C LYS A 135 -4.34 -20.01 3.45
N PHE A 136 -3.31 -19.25 3.12
CA PHE A 136 -3.46 -17.91 2.57
C PHE A 136 -3.34 -17.99 1.05
N GLN A 137 -4.36 -17.49 0.34
CA GLN A 137 -4.09 -16.95 -1.00
C GLN A 137 -3.90 -15.46 -0.80
N HIS A 138 -2.97 -14.86 -1.50
CA HIS A 138 -2.82 -13.42 -1.48
C HIS A 138 -2.89 -12.86 -2.90
N VAL A 139 -3.04 -11.56 -3.03
CA VAL A 139 -2.87 -10.79 -4.26
C VAL A 139 -1.94 -9.63 -3.91
N ASP A 140 -0.93 -9.40 -4.72
CA ASP A 140 -0.03 -8.26 -4.59
C ASP A 140 -0.47 -7.15 -5.55
N PHE A 141 -0.41 -5.90 -5.09
CA PHE A 141 -0.75 -4.74 -5.90
C PHE A 141 0.47 -3.91 -6.19
N PHE A 142 0.61 -3.50 -7.45
CA PHE A 142 1.74 -2.73 -7.94
C PHE A 142 1.29 -1.52 -8.72
N LEU A 143 2.03 -0.44 -8.59
CA LEU A 143 1.91 0.76 -9.39
C LEU A 143 2.87 0.69 -10.57
N ASP A 144 2.33 0.84 -11.79
CA ASP A 144 3.10 0.80 -13.03
C ASP A 144 3.65 2.18 -13.39
N LEU A 145 4.88 2.49 -13.01
CA LEU A 145 5.54 3.76 -13.29
C LEU A 145 6.17 3.80 -14.69
N ALA A 146 6.64 2.65 -15.19
CA ALA A 146 7.29 2.52 -16.50
C ALA A 146 6.31 2.40 -17.67
N GLY A 147 5.05 2.02 -17.41
CA GLY A 147 4.07 1.75 -18.45
C GLY A 147 4.20 0.36 -19.07
N VAL A 148 4.54 -0.66 -18.26
CA VAL A 148 4.58 -2.07 -18.68
C VAL A 148 3.21 -2.53 -19.18
N VAL A 149 2.13 -2.12 -18.50
CA VAL A 149 0.74 -2.32 -18.91
C VAL A 149 0.12 -0.99 -19.34
N GLN A 150 0.14 -0.02 -18.43
CA GLN A 150 -0.33 1.34 -18.65
C GLN A 150 0.24 2.21 -17.53
N LYS A 151 0.90 3.31 -17.91
CA LYS A 151 1.53 4.21 -16.95
C LYS A 151 0.51 4.70 -15.90
N HIS A 152 0.93 4.62 -14.64
CA HIS A 152 0.24 4.93 -13.40
C HIS A 152 -0.97 4.05 -13.05
N CYS A 153 -1.21 2.97 -13.79
CA CYS A 153 -2.25 2.02 -13.43
C CYS A 153 -1.84 1.16 -12.23
N VAL A 154 -2.83 0.56 -11.56
CA VAL A 154 -2.59 -0.44 -10.53
C VAL A 154 -2.81 -1.84 -11.10
N ILE A 155 -1.78 -2.67 -10.99
CA ILE A 155 -1.75 -4.06 -11.43
C ILE A 155 -1.93 -4.95 -10.19
N GLY A 156 -2.86 -5.89 -10.23
CA GLY A 156 -3.00 -6.95 -9.23
C GLY A 156 -2.40 -8.24 -9.77
N VAL A 157 -1.56 -8.91 -8.97
CA VAL A 157 -0.93 -10.20 -9.31
C VAL A 157 -1.36 -11.25 -8.30
N GLY A 158 -1.91 -12.36 -8.79
CA GLY A 158 -2.53 -13.41 -7.97
C GLY A 158 -3.96 -13.74 -8.44
N PRO A 159 -4.74 -14.51 -7.65
CA PRO A 159 -4.41 -15.00 -6.31
C PRO A 159 -3.34 -16.11 -6.30
N TRP A 160 -2.48 -16.07 -5.30
CA TRP A 160 -1.33 -16.97 -5.14
C TRP A 160 -1.68 -18.32 -4.51
N GLY A 161 -1.02 -19.38 -4.99
CA GLY A 161 -0.84 -20.68 -4.35
C GLY A 161 0.61 -20.90 -3.91
N LYS A 162 0.88 -22.01 -3.23
CA LYS A 162 2.20 -22.32 -2.63
C LYS A 162 3.35 -22.44 -3.65
N ASP A 163 3.05 -22.88 -4.86
CA ASP A 163 4.04 -23.25 -5.88
C ASP A 163 4.13 -22.22 -7.03
N ASP A 164 3.50 -21.06 -6.86
CA ASP A 164 3.43 -20.03 -7.88
C ASP A 164 4.72 -19.18 -7.92
N PRO A 165 5.14 -18.71 -9.12
CA PRO A 165 6.40 -17.98 -9.28
C PRO A 165 6.29 -16.57 -8.72
N ASN A 166 7.24 -16.09 -7.92
CA ASN A 166 7.25 -14.74 -7.31
C ASN A 166 6.63 -13.63 -8.21
N SER A 167 5.82 -12.75 -7.61
CA SER A 167 5.06 -11.65 -8.24
C SER A 167 5.88 -10.83 -9.23
N PHE A 168 7.12 -10.56 -8.88
CA PHE A 168 8.01 -9.79 -9.70
C PHE A 168 8.42 -10.49 -11.00
N ARG A 169 8.58 -11.81 -10.98
CA ARG A 169 8.82 -12.60 -12.20
C ARG A 169 7.65 -12.49 -13.17
N ILE A 170 6.42 -12.45 -12.64
CA ILE A 170 5.21 -12.29 -13.44
C ILE A 170 5.15 -10.92 -14.09
N ILE A 171 5.45 -9.86 -13.34
CA ILE A 171 5.41 -8.48 -13.86
C ILE A 171 6.48 -8.22 -14.92
N LYS A 172 7.66 -8.82 -14.79
CA LYS A 172 8.73 -8.71 -15.80
C LYS A 172 8.35 -9.31 -17.15
N ASP A 173 7.44 -10.28 -17.16
CA ASP A 173 6.99 -10.96 -18.37
C ASP A 173 5.49 -11.28 -18.29
N ILE A 174 4.68 -10.22 -18.26
CA ILE A 174 3.22 -10.32 -18.15
C ILE A 174 2.60 -11.18 -19.27
N HIS A 175 3.25 -11.26 -20.42
CA HIS A 175 2.79 -12.04 -21.57
C HIS A 175 2.99 -13.55 -21.39
N ALA A 176 4.02 -13.97 -20.64
CA ALA A 176 4.20 -15.37 -20.26
C ALA A 176 3.18 -15.86 -19.22
N TYR A 177 2.51 -14.94 -18.51
CA TYR A 177 1.61 -15.25 -17.41
C TYR A 177 0.24 -14.54 -17.50
N PRO A 178 -0.49 -14.63 -18.62
CA PRO A 178 -1.68 -13.80 -18.89
C PRO A 178 -2.86 -14.02 -17.93
N HIS A 179 -2.85 -15.10 -17.15
CA HIS A 179 -3.90 -15.43 -16.17
C HIS A 179 -3.51 -15.14 -14.73
N ARG A 180 -2.33 -14.55 -14.50
CA ARG A 180 -1.80 -14.30 -13.15
C ARG A 180 -1.78 -12.84 -12.75
N TRP A 181 -2.12 -11.96 -13.67
CA TRP A 181 -2.21 -10.54 -13.41
C TRP A 181 -3.45 -9.97 -14.08
N GLN A 182 -3.87 -8.81 -13.60
CA GLN A 182 -4.87 -7.98 -14.26
C GLN A 182 -4.66 -6.52 -13.88
N ARG A 183 -5.12 -5.61 -14.73
CA ARG A 183 -5.21 -4.19 -14.38
C ARG A 183 -6.45 -3.98 -13.51
N ILE A 184 -6.24 -3.56 -12.26
CA ILE A 184 -7.30 -3.36 -11.27
C ILE A 184 -7.93 -1.97 -11.40
N ALA A 185 -7.10 -0.95 -11.65
CA ALA A 185 -7.54 0.45 -11.76
C ALA A 185 -6.63 1.25 -12.71
N ASN A 186 -7.11 2.36 -13.26
CA ASN A 186 -6.30 3.20 -14.15
C ASN A 186 -5.41 4.20 -13.39
N SER A 187 -5.64 4.37 -12.08
CA SER A 187 -4.86 5.25 -11.22
C SER A 187 -4.86 4.75 -9.77
N PHE A 188 -3.91 5.27 -8.96
CA PHE A 188 -3.91 5.05 -7.52
C PHE A 188 -5.20 5.51 -6.84
N THR A 189 -5.75 6.67 -7.26
CA THR A 189 -7.01 7.19 -6.71
C THR A 189 -8.19 6.27 -7.01
N GLU A 190 -8.33 5.81 -8.26
CA GLU A 190 -9.37 4.84 -8.64
C GLU A 190 -9.21 3.52 -7.87
N TRP A 191 -7.98 3.06 -7.66
CA TRP A 191 -7.73 1.85 -6.88
C TRP A 191 -8.18 2.01 -5.42
N LEU A 192 -7.91 3.16 -4.81
CA LEU A 192 -8.36 3.47 -3.45
C LEU A 192 -9.89 3.59 -3.36
N GLU A 193 -10.53 4.17 -4.39
CA GLU A 193 -11.99 4.24 -4.51
C GLU A 193 -12.60 2.83 -4.56
N LEU A 194 -12.04 1.94 -5.38
CA LEU A 194 -12.45 0.54 -5.45
C LEU A 194 -12.24 -0.18 -4.11
N ALA A 195 -11.15 0.09 -3.40
CA ALA A 195 -10.93 -0.47 -2.07
C ALA A 195 -12.03 -0.03 -1.08
N ALA A 196 -12.44 1.25 -1.12
CA ALA A 196 -13.52 1.77 -0.30
C ALA A 196 -14.89 1.13 -0.64
N GLU A 197 -15.16 0.90 -1.93
CA GLU A 197 -16.43 0.31 -2.39
C GLU A 197 -16.53 -1.18 -2.09
N THR A 198 -15.43 -1.90 -2.24
CA THR A 198 -15.38 -3.37 -2.10
C THR A 198 -14.86 -3.83 -0.74
N ARG A 199 -14.56 -2.89 0.16
CA ARG A 199 -13.90 -3.16 1.46
C ARG A 199 -12.57 -3.92 1.28
N GLY A 200 -11.83 -3.58 0.24
CA GLY A 200 -10.51 -4.15 -0.07
C GLY A 200 -10.53 -5.52 -0.78
N ILE A 201 -11.67 -6.07 -1.17
CA ILE A 201 -11.76 -7.38 -1.87
C ILE A 201 -11.55 -7.24 -3.39
N PHE A 202 -11.87 -6.08 -3.96
CA PHE A 202 -11.83 -5.80 -5.40
C PHE A 202 -12.66 -6.83 -6.21
N VAL A 203 -12.11 -7.35 -7.30
CA VAL A 203 -12.74 -8.35 -8.19
C VAL A 203 -12.43 -9.80 -7.79
N TYR A 204 -11.77 -10.00 -6.64
CA TYR A 204 -11.29 -11.32 -6.20
C TYR A 204 -12.28 -12.02 -5.25
N ASP A 205 -13.58 -11.77 -5.44
CA ASP A 205 -14.64 -12.43 -4.70
C ASP A 205 -14.65 -13.93 -5.01
N ARG A 206 -14.87 -14.77 -4.00
CA ARG A 206 -14.83 -16.24 -4.14
C ARG A 206 -16.20 -16.86 -4.03
#